data_AF-A0A855FYF4-F1
#
_entry.id   AF-A0A855FYF4-F1
#
_cell.length_a   1.000
_cell.length_b   1.000
_cell.length_c   1.000
_cell.angle_alpha   90.00
_cell.angle_beta   90.00
_cell.angle_gamma   90.00
#
_symmetry.space_group_name_H-M   'P 1'
#
loop_
_entity.id
_entity.type
_entity.pdbx_description
1 polymer ?
#
loop_
_entity_poly.entity_id
_entity_poly.type
_entity_poly.pdbx_seq_one_letter_code
_entity_poly.pdbx_strand_id
1 'polypeptide(L)'
;MRTIARVVTLAAFSSMSMGAFAAATAQPTAVMTETVVVQEQTPVYGLVSPRSILSQLNLNTQQKALVQKIDHQYASQRPLMSNENRQTLANLRQERKNLVVSKQFDDAKAKNMIAQEQHIWAQQQQARADYDFLQLKREHDIYQILTPKQQQQYWRLRQQQKLMR
;
A
#
# COMPACT_ATOMS: atom_id res chain seq x y z
N MET A 1 23.43 3.67 35.43
CA MET A 1 24.60 4.35 34.84
C MET A 1 25.37 3.39 33.96
N ARG A 2 25.57 3.74 32.69
CA ARG A 2 26.74 3.48 31.81
C ARG A 2 26.28 3.38 30.35
N THR A 3 26.30 4.54 29.71
CA THR A 3 26.41 4.76 28.26
C THR A 3 27.68 4.11 27.72
N ILE A 4 27.59 3.47 26.55
CA ILE A 4 28.72 3.33 25.63
C ILE A 4 28.22 3.62 24.21
N ALA A 5 28.85 4.62 23.61
CA ALA A 5 28.68 5.05 22.24
C ALA A 5 29.92 4.68 21.41
N ARG A 6 29.80 4.93 20.09
CA ARG A 6 30.85 5.00 19.05
C ARG A 6 31.13 3.65 18.35
N VAL A 7 31.52 3.57 17.07
CA VAL A 7 32.20 4.49 16.14
C VAL A 7 31.77 4.14 14.70
N VAL A 8 31.62 5.15 13.84
CA VAL A 8 31.56 5.05 12.37
C VAL A 8 32.98 4.97 11.80
N THR A 9 33.26 4.05 10.88
CA THR A 9 34.48 4.11 10.07
C THR A 9 34.12 4.02 8.59
N LEU A 10 34.19 5.17 7.92
CA LEU A 10 34.09 5.36 6.49
C LEU A 10 35.50 5.17 5.90
N ALA A 11 35.70 4.18 5.03
CA ALA A 11 36.95 4.02 4.29
C ALA A 11 36.77 4.54 2.87
N ALA A 12 37.43 5.65 2.58
CA ALA A 12 37.60 6.23 1.26
C ALA A 12 38.69 5.47 0.49
N PHE A 13 38.43 5.12 -0.77
CA PHE A 13 39.49 4.90 -1.75
C PHE A 13 39.19 5.71 -3.00
N SER A 14 39.88 6.84 -3.08
CA SER A 14 40.07 7.62 -4.29
C SER A 14 41.21 6.99 -5.09
N SER A 15 40.97 6.64 -6.36
CA SER A 15 42.05 6.51 -7.34
C SER A 15 41.82 7.50 -8.48
N MET A 16 42.75 8.44 -8.59
CA MET A 16 42.89 9.39 -9.69
C MET A 16 43.80 8.81 -10.76
N SER A 17 43.46 9.01 -12.04
CA SER A 17 44.33 9.53 -13.12
C SER A 17 43.59 9.37 -14.46
N MET A 18 43.13 10.48 -15.06
CA MET A 18 43.81 11.37 -16.04
C MET A 18 43.68 10.90 -17.50
N GLY A 19 43.06 11.77 -18.31
CA GLY A 19 43.44 11.96 -19.72
C GLY A 19 42.35 11.70 -20.76
N ALA A 20 41.67 12.77 -21.19
CA ALA A 20 41.63 13.22 -22.60
C ALA A 20 40.56 14.29 -22.79
N PHE A 21 40.98 15.47 -23.25
CA PHE A 21 40.11 16.55 -23.68
C PHE A 21 39.47 16.19 -25.02
N ALA A 22 38.14 16.28 -25.11
CA ALA A 22 37.42 16.38 -26.37
C ALA A 22 36.29 17.41 -26.21
N ALA A 23 36.35 18.43 -27.05
CA ALA A 23 35.39 19.52 -27.14
C ALA A 23 34.02 19.03 -27.63
N ALA A 24 32.94 19.49 -27.00
CA ALA A 24 31.67 19.78 -27.68
C ALA A 24 30.69 20.48 -26.73
N THR A 25 30.41 21.75 -27.05
CA THR A 25 29.14 22.47 -26.88
C THR A 25 28.43 22.44 -25.52
N ALA A 26 28.46 23.60 -24.86
CA ALA A 26 27.53 23.99 -23.81
C ALA A 26 26.06 23.89 -24.29
N GLN A 27 25.26 23.15 -23.53
CA GLN A 27 23.82 23.36 -23.42
C GLN A 27 23.49 23.35 -21.92
N PRO A 28 22.77 24.36 -21.39
CA PRO A 28 22.35 24.35 -20.00
C PRO A 28 21.17 23.40 -19.88
N THR A 29 21.41 22.13 -19.55
CA THR A 29 20.31 21.24 -19.15
C THR A 29 19.91 21.64 -17.74
N ALA A 30 18.86 22.46 -17.66
CA ALA A 30 18.20 22.83 -16.43
C ALA A 30 17.93 21.56 -15.61
N VAL A 31 18.56 21.50 -14.44
CA VAL A 31 18.21 20.53 -13.41
C VAL A 31 16.80 20.87 -12.95
N MET A 32 15.79 20.21 -13.51
CA MET A 32 14.46 20.19 -12.92
C MET A 32 14.56 19.36 -11.65
N THR A 33 14.90 20.02 -10.55
CA THR A 33 14.48 19.55 -9.23
C THR A 33 12.95 19.55 -9.23
N GLU A 34 12.35 18.43 -9.62
CA GLU A 34 10.98 18.14 -9.19
C GLU A 34 11.05 18.01 -7.67
N THR A 35 10.70 19.11 -7.00
CA THR A 35 10.19 19.07 -5.64
C THR A 35 8.98 18.16 -5.67
N VAL A 36 9.19 16.87 -5.41
CA VAL A 36 8.13 15.97 -4.97
C VAL A 36 7.68 16.53 -3.64
N VAL A 37 6.68 17.41 -3.70
CA VAL A 37 5.84 17.74 -2.56
C VAL A 37 5.18 16.42 -2.21
N VAL A 38 5.81 15.69 -1.28
CA VAL A 38 5.14 14.65 -0.51
C VAL A 38 4.02 15.40 0.18
N GLN A 39 2.84 15.36 -0.42
CA GLN A 39 1.62 15.78 0.21
C GLN A 39 1.49 14.87 1.43
N GLU A 40 1.91 15.38 2.59
CA GLU A 40 1.61 14.80 3.89
C GLU A 40 0.10 14.74 3.96
N GLN A 41 -0.47 13.63 3.50
CA GLN A 41 -1.84 13.28 3.77
C GLN A 41 -1.87 13.08 5.29
N THR A 42 -2.26 14.13 6.00
CA THR A 42 -2.63 14.04 7.40
C THR A 42 -3.56 12.83 7.52
N PRO A 43 -3.15 11.75 8.22
CA PRO A 43 -4.04 10.61 8.42
C PRO A 43 -5.30 11.15 9.08
N VAL A 44 -6.46 10.92 8.48
CA VAL A 44 -7.74 11.37 9.02
C VAL A 44 -7.99 10.55 10.29
N TYR A 45 -7.54 11.09 11.43
CA TYR A 45 -7.73 10.54 12.76
C TYR A 45 -9.24 10.54 13.10
N GLY A 46 -9.80 9.35 13.35
CA GLY A 46 -10.80 9.12 14.41
C GLY A 46 -12.26 9.55 14.20
N LEU A 47 -12.66 10.10 13.05
CA LEU A 47 -14.09 10.31 12.77
C LEU A 47 -14.68 9.05 12.17
N VAL A 48 -15.55 8.37 12.94
CA VAL A 48 -16.47 7.36 12.42
C VAL A 48 -17.07 7.93 11.15
N SER A 49 -16.69 7.37 9.99
CA SER A 49 -17.17 7.87 8.70
C SER A 49 -18.69 8.03 8.79
N PRO A 50 -19.28 9.17 8.40
CA PRO A 50 -20.72 9.41 8.59
C PRO A 50 -21.58 8.33 7.90
N ARG A 51 -21.02 7.61 6.92
CA ARG A 51 -21.64 6.44 6.24
C ARG A 51 -21.36 5.09 6.90
N SER A 52 -20.71 5.06 8.05
CA SER A 52 -20.42 3.87 8.85
C SER A 52 -21.69 3.34 9.50
N ILE A 53 -21.90 2.02 9.50
CA ILE A 53 -22.99 1.38 10.25
C ILE A 53 -22.94 1.77 11.75
N LEU A 54 -21.74 2.01 12.28
CA LEU A 54 -21.55 2.37 13.68
C LEU A 54 -22.17 3.72 14.06
N SER A 55 -22.31 4.67 13.12
CA SER A 55 -22.96 5.96 13.39
C SER A 55 -24.46 5.80 13.68
N GLN A 56 -25.06 4.69 13.22
CA GLN A 56 -26.50 4.40 13.36
C GLN A 56 -26.83 3.56 14.61
N LEU A 57 -25.84 3.10 15.37
CA LEU A 57 -26.03 2.24 16.56
C LEU A 57 -26.25 3.02 17.86
N ASN A 58 -26.36 4.36 17.80
CA ASN A 58 -26.51 5.22 18.98
C ASN A 58 -25.49 4.90 20.08
N LEU A 59 -24.20 4.83 19.71
CA LEU A 59 -23.11 4.54 20.65
C LEU A 59 -23.03 5.60 21.75
N ASN A 60 -22.87 5.16 23.00
CA ASN A 60 -22.63 6.08 24.12
C ASN A 60 -21.18 6.64 24.09
N THR A 61 -20.88 7.64 24.92
CA THR A 61 -19.55 8.30 24.92
C THR A 61 -18.40 7.34 25.21
N GLN A 62 -18.58 6.39 26.13
CA GLN A 62 -17.56 5.40 26.47
C GLN A 62 -17.31 4.42 25.30
N GLN A 63 -18.37 3.93 24.67
CA GLN A 63 -18.30 3.07 23.48
C GLN A 63 -17.62 3.79 22.31
N LYS A 64 -17.93 5.07 22.08
CA LYS A 64 -17.28 5.88 21.04
C LYS A 64 -15.76 5.97 21.26
N ALA A 65 -15.34 6.23 22.51
CA ALA A 65 -13.91 6.28 22.85
C ALA A 65 -13.23 4.91 22.64
N LEU A 66 -13.89 3.81 22.99
CA LEU A 66 -13.39 2.45 22.74
C LEU A 66 -13.28 2.14 21.25
N VAL A 67 -14.28 2.49 20.44
CA VAL A 67 -14.20 2.36 18.97
C VAL A 67 -13.01 3.12 18.42
N GLN A 68 -12.79 4.37 18.84
CA GLN A 68 -11.63 5.15 18.40
C GLN A 68 -10.30 4.49 18.78
N LYS A 69 -10.20 3.92 19.98
CA LYS A 69 -9.02 3.18 20.42
C LYS A 69 -8.78 1.94 19.54
N ILE A 70 -9.83 1.18 19.24
CA ILE A 70 -9.77 0.00 18.36
C ILE A 70 -9.38 0.42 16.94
N ASP A 71 -9.95 1.49 16.41
CA ASP A 71 -9.61 2.05 15.10
C ASP A 71 -8.14 2.45 15.04
N HIS A 72 -7.62 3.05 16.10
CA HIS A 72 -6.20 3.36 16.22
C HIS A 72 -5.31 2.12 16.27
N GLN A 73 -5.71 1.10 17.01
CA GLN A 73 -4.96 -0.14 17.13
C GLN A 73 -4.84 -0.87 15.79
N TYR A 74 -5.89 -0.83 14.96
CA TYR A 74 -5.93 -1.48 13.65
C TYR A 74 -5.76 -0.50 12.48
N ALA A 75 -5.22 0.69 12.75
CA ALA A 75 -4.96 1.71 11.74
C ALA A 75 -3.90 1.19 10.76
N SER A 76 -4.39 0.56 9.70
CA SER A 76 -3.61 0.00 8.62
C SER A 76 -4.11 0.60 7.31
N GLN A 77 -3.17 0.94 6.44
CA GLN A 77 -3.52 1.37 5.09
C GLN A 77 -3.84 0.14 4.25
N ARG A 78 -4.82 0.27 3.34
CA ARG A 78 -5.10 -0.78 2.38
C ARG A 78 -3.84 -1.03 1.55
N PRO A 79 -3.37 -2.28 1.43
CA PRO A 79 -2.13 -2.58 0.74
C PRO A 79 -2.28 -2.28 -0.75
N LEU A 80 -1.54 -1.30 -1.21
CA LEU A 80 -1.39 -0.98 -2.62
C LEU A 80 -0.25 -1.80 -3.20
N MET A 81 -0.35 -2.10 -4.49
CA MET A 81 0.74 -2.75 -5.22
C MET A 81 2.00 -1.87 -5.16
N SER A 82 3.19 -2.46 -5.05
CA SER A 82 4.43 -1.69 -5.08
C SER A 82 4.61 -0.99 -6.44
N ASN A 83 5.35 0.12 -6.45
CA ASN A 83 5.72 0.81 -7.71
C ASN A 83 6.45 -0.14 -8.66
N GLU A 84 7.36 -0.94 -8.12
CA GLU A 84 8.11 -1.95 -8.86
C GLU A 84 7.18 -2.96 -9.52
N ASN A 85 6.27 -3.59 -8.78
CA ASN A 85 5.32 -4.56 -9.33
C ASN A 85 4.40 -3.91 -10.38
N ARG A 86 3.98 -2.65 -10.17
CA ARG A 86 3.22 -1.90 -11.18
C ARG A 86 4.01 -1.70 -12.47
N GLN A 87 5.29 -1.34 -12.36
CA GLN A 87 6.17 -1.15 -13.50
C GLN A 87 6.42 -2.48 -14.23
N THR A 88 6.69 -3.55 -13.49
CA THR A 88 6.86 -4.89 -14.06
C THR A 88 5.61 -5.33 -14.82
N LEU A 89 4.41 -5.16 -14.26
CA LEU A 89 3.16 -5.44 -14.99
C LEU A 89 2.99 -4.56 -16.24
N ALA A 90 3.44 -3.30 -16.21
CA ALA A 90 3.43 -2.44 -17.40
C ALA A 90 4.36 -2.96 -18.50
N ASN A 91 5.56 -3.40 -18.14
CA ASN A 91 6.51 -4.02 -19.06
C ASN A 91 5.96 -5.33 -19.63
N LEU A 92 5.41 -6.21 -18.78
CA LEU A 92 4.77 -7.46 -19.21
C LEU A 92 3.60 -7.22 -20.17
N ARG A 93 2.81 -6.15 -19.97
CA ARG A 93 1.77 -5.76 -20.94
C ARG A 93 2.36 -5.39 -22.30
N GLN A 94 3.50 -4.72 -22.34
CA GLN A 94 4.17 -4.39 -23.61
C GLN A 94 4.78 -5.65 -24.26
N GLU A 95 5.40 -6.52 -23.47
CA GLU A 95 5.92 -7.80 -23.95
C GLU A 95 4.82 -8.69 -24.54
N ARG A 96 3.65 -8.73 -23.88
CA ARG A 96 2.47 -9.42 -24.41
C ARG A 96 2.07 -8.90 -25.78
N LYS A 97 2.02 -7.58 -25.97
CA LYS A 97 1.73 -6.99 -27.28
C LYS A 97 2.74 -7.43 -28.32
N ASN A 98 4.04 -7.36 -28.00
CA ASN A 98 5.12 -7.73 -28.91
C ASN A 98 5.05 -9.22 -29.31
N LEU A 99 4.65 -10.09 -28.39
CA LEU A 99 4.49 -11.52 -28.60
C LEU A 99 3.26 -11.87 -29.47
N VAL A 100 2.20 -11.07 -29.39
CA VAL A 100 1.00 -11.24 -30.23
C VAL A 100 1.24 -10.77 -31.67
N VAL A 101 2.02 -9.71 -31.87
CA VAL A 101 2.29 -9.15 -33.21
C VAL A 101 3.50 -9.79 -33.91
N SER A 102 4.26 -10.66 -33.23
CA SER A 102 5.43 -11.30 -33.82
C SER A 102 5.03 -12.33 -34.88
N LYS A 103 5.87 -12.49 -35.92
CA LYS A 103 5.64 -13.46 -37.00
C LYS A 103 5.63 -14.92 -36.52
N GLN A 104 6.36 -15.19 -35.44
CA GLN A 104 6.40 -16.50 -34.77
C GLN A 104 6.08 -16.30 -33.30
N PHE A 105 5.33 -17.23 -32.73
CA PHE A 105 4.98 -17.22 -31.32
C PHE A 105 6.14 -17.82 -30.49
N ASP A 106 6.52 -17.17 -29.40
CA ASP A 106 7.54 -17.65 -28.49
C ASP A 106 6.88 -18.22 -27.22
N ASP A 107 6.70 -19.54 -27.20
CA ASP A 107 6.09 -20.27 -26.09
C ASP A 107 6.85 -20.08 -24.76
N ALA A 108 8.19 -20.05 -24.81
CA ALA A 108 9.01 -19.94 -23.62
C ALA A 108 8.85 -18.55 -22.98
N LYS A 109 8.86 -17.50 -23.80
CA LYS A 109 8.61 -16.13 -23.36
C LYS A 109 7.19 -15.96 -22.82
N ALA A 110 6.19 -16.52 -23.49
CA ALA A 110 4.80 -16.45 -23.02
C ALA A 110 4.63 -17.08 -21.64
N LYS A 111 5.18 -18.29 -21.45
CA LYS A 111 5.14 -19.01 -20.16
C LYS A 111 5.83 -18.24 -19.04
N ASN A 112 7.00 -17.66 -19.32
CA ASN A 112 7.74 -16.88 -18.32
C ASN A 112 6.97 -15.61 -17.91
N MET A 113 6.43 -14.86 -18.89
CA MET A 113 5.60 -13.68 -18.63
C MET A 113 4.38 -14.02 -17.76
N ILE A 114 3.68 -15.12 -18.05
CA ILE A 114 2.53 -15.57 -17.26
C ILE A 114 2.94 -15.92 -15.83
N ALA A 115 4.06 -16.64 -15.65
CA ALA A 115 4.55 -17.00 -14.33
C ALA A 115 4.92 -15.76 -13.48
N GLN A 116 5.55 -14.75 -14.09
CA GLN A 116 5.87 -13.48 -13.41
C GLN A 116 4.60 -12.72 -13.00
N GLU A 117 3.61 -12.64 -13.90
CA GLU A 117 2.34 -12.00 -13.57
C GLU A 117 1.62 -12.73 -12.43
N GLN A 118 1.57 -14.06 -12.46
CA GLN A 118 1.00 -14.87 -11.39
C GLN A 118 1.68 -14.63 -10.06
N HIS A 119 3.02 -14.55 -10.03
CA HIS A 119 3.77 -14.28 -8.82
C HIS A 119 3.41 -12.91 -8.20
N ILE A 120 3.35 -11.86 -9.02
CA ILE A 120 2.97 -10.51 -8.58
C ILE A 120 1.54 -10.51 -8.00
N TRP A 121 0.60 -11.16 -8.68
CA TRP A 121 -0.78 -11.23 -8.20
C TRP A 121 -0.92 -12.05 -6.92
N ALA A 122 -0.16 -13.14 -6.78
CA ALA A 122 -0.15 -13.92 -5.55
C ALA A 122 0.33 -13.10 -4.35
N GLN A 123 1.42 -12.34 -4.50
CA GLN A 123 1.90 -11.44 -3.45
C GLN A 123 0.85 -10.38 -3.07
N GLN A 124 0.24 -9.75 -4.08
CA GLN A 124 -0.79 -8.73 -3.86
C GLN A 124 -2.04 -9.31 -3.18
N GLN A 125 -2.42 -10.53 -3.54
CA GLN A 125 -3.55 -11.24 -2.96
C GLN A 125 -3.27 -11.56 -1.49
N GLN A 126 -2.07 -12.04 -1.17
CA GLN A 126 -1.66 -12.31 0.20
C GLN A 126 -1.72 -11.05 1.07
N ALA A 127 -1.12 -9.95 0.61
CA ALA A 127 -1.16 -8.68 1.35
C ALA A 127 -2.61 -8.21 1.62
N ARG A 128 -3.51 -8.37 0.64
CA ARG A 128 -4.94 -8.06 0.81
C ARG A 128 -5.60 -8.97 1.83
N ALA A 129 -5.33 -10.27 1.80
CA ALA A 129 -5.86 -11.21 2.77
C ALA A 129 -5.41 -10.87 4.20
N ASP A 130 -4.15 -10.49 4.39
CA ASP A 130 -3.63 -10.07 5.70
C ASP A 130 -4.31 -8.79 6.19
N TYR A 131 -4.55 -7.83 5.29
CA TYR A 131 -5.32 -6.63 5.61
C TYR A 131 -6.77 -6.95 5.98
N ASP A 132 -7.45 -7.78 5.20
CA ASP A 132 -8.85 -8.19 5.44
C ASP A 132 -8.98 -8.93 6.78
N PHE A 133 -7.98 -9.74 7.15
CA PHE A 133 -7.90 -10.38 8.45
C PHE A 133 -7.81 -9.36 9.60
N LEU A 134 -7.00 -8.31 9.47
CA LEU A 134 -6.94 -7.22 10.46
C LEU A 134 -8.27 -6.47 10.55
N GLN A 135 -8.94 -6.23 9.42
CA GLN A 135 -10.27 -5.60 9.41
C GLN A 135 -11.32 -6.50 10.10
N LEU A 136 -11.23 -7.81 9.93
CA LEU A 136 -12.13 -8.76 10.61
C LEU A 136 -11.90 -8.75 12.12
N LYS A 137 -10.64 -8.71 12.58
CA LYS A 137 -10.31 -8.54 14.00
C LYS A 137 -10.83 -7.22 14.56
N ARG A 138 -10.63 -6.13 13.84
CA ARG A 138 -11.18 -4.81 14.19
C ARG A 138 -12.71 -4.89 14.35
N GLU A 139 -13.40 -5.48 13.38
CA GLU A 139 -14.84 -5.64 13.42
C GLU A 139 -15.29 -6.48 14.62
N HIS A 140 -14.61 -7.59 14.89
CA HIS A 140 -14.85 -8.43 16.06
C HIS A 140 -14.74 -7.61 17.36
N ASP A 141 -13.64 -6.89 17.55
CA ASP A 141 -13.38 -6.14 18.79
C ASP A 141 -14.41 -5.02 18.99
N ILE A 142 -14.83 -4.35 17.91
CA ILE A 142 -15.94 -3.37 17.96
C ILE A 142 -17.26 -4.05 18.31
N TYR A 143 -17.53 -5.25 17.80
CA TYR A 143 -18.77 -5.96 18.10
C TYR A 143 -18.89 -6.36 19.59
N GLN A 144 -17.76 -6.70 20.23
CA GLN A 144 -17.73 -7.10 21.64
C GLN A 144 -18.09 -5.96 22.61
N ILE A 145 -17.92 -4.69 22.22
CA ILE A 145 -18.26 -3.54 23.08
C ILE A 145 -19.72 -3.09 22.92
N LEU A 146 -20.46 -3.68 21.98
CA LEU A 146 -21.87 -3.36 21.74
C LEU A 146 -22.78 -4.08 22.74
N THR A 147 -23.88 -3.44 23.11
CA THR A 147 -24.94 -4.09 23.87
C THR A 147 -25.69 -5.12 23.00
N PRO A 148 -26.39 -6.12 23.58
CA PRO A 148 -27.15 -7.11 22.80
C PRO A 148 -28.15 -6.48 21.82
N LYS A 149 -28.81 -5.38 22.19
CA LYS A 149 -29.72 -4.64 21.30
C LYS A 149 -28.97 -4.01 20.12
N GLN A 150 -27.81 -3.41 20.37
CA GLN A 150 -26.96 -2.82 19.32
C GLN A 150 -26.38 -3.89 18.39
N GLN A 151 -26.03 -5.07 18.92
CA GLN A 151 -25.55 -6.21 18.12
C GLN A 151 -26.61 -6.70 17.11
N GLN A 152 -27.87 -6.82 17.54
CA GLN A 152 -28.98 -7.16 16.64
C GLN A 152 -29.17 -6.10 15.56
N GLN A 153 -29.12 -4.82 15.94
CA GLN A 153 -29.23 -3.71 15.00
C GLN A 153 -28.06 -3.68 14.01
N TYR A 154 -26.84 -3.96 14.46
CA TYR A 154 -25.65 -4.04 13.62
C TYR A 154 -25.82 -5.04 12.48
N TRP A 155 -26.29 -6.26 12.76
CA TRP A 155 -26.53 -7.27 11.73
C TRP A 155 -27.63 -6.88 10.76
N ARG A 156 -28.71 -6.24 11.24
CA ARG A 156 -29.78 -5.74 10.37
C ARG A 156 -29.24 -4.70 9.37
N LEU A 157 -28.46 -3.74 9.87
CA LEU A 157 -27.85 -2.70 9.04
C LEU A 157 -26.82 -3.28 8.05
N ARG A 158 -26.05 -4.29 8.45
CA ARG A 158 -25.12 -5.01 7.55
C ARG A 158 -25.85 -5.68 6.39
N GLN A 159 -26.96 -6.38 6.66
CA GLN A 159 -27.74 -7.02 5.61
C GLN A 159 -28.33 -5.99 4.62
N GLN A 160 -28.87 -4.89 5.12
CA GLN A 160 -29.36 -3.79 4.28
C GLN A 160 -28.25 -3.21 3.40
N GLN A 161 -27.05 -2.99 3.94
CA GLN A 161 -25.93 -2.47 3.16
C GLN A 161 -25.47 -3.43 2.06
N LYS A 162 -25.56 -4.76 2.29
CA LYS A 162 -25.23 -5.77 1.27
C LYS A 162 -26.20 -5.73 0.09
N LEU A 163 -27.47 -5.43 0.33
CA LEU A 163 -28.51 -5.36 -0.72
C LEU A 163 -28.41 -4.09 -1.58
N MET A 164 -27.71 -3.05 -1.10
CA MET A 164 -27.56 -1.77 -1.80
C MET A 164 -26.23 -1.65 -2.58
N ARG A 165 -25.36 -2.66 -2.53
CA ARG A 165 -24.09 -2.71 -3.26
C ARG A 165 -24.19 -3.66 -4.45
#